data_AF-A0A8D3DDN0-F1
#
_entry.id   AF-A0A8D3DDN0-F1
#
_cell.length_a   1.000
_cell.length_b   1.000
_cell.length_c   1.000
_cell.angle_alpha   90.00
_cell.angle_beta   90.00
_cell.angle_gamma   90.00
#
_symmetry.space_group_name_H-M   'P 1'
#
loop_
_entity.id
_entity.type
_entity.pdbx_description
1 polymer ?
#
loop_
_entity_poly.entity_id
_entity_poly.type
_entity_poly.pdbx_seq_one_letter_code
_entity_poly.pdbx_strand_id
1 'polypeptide(L)'
;MMMKPALHSAALLLLLLLPGTLTQDPVPIDVVVENSLSGNKPLTYTTHVAYRGILIGALKRLMDSNENFKFTYTEDPNYGPYLKSVNGLAGSDKDRTYWELLVKTPDGKIIRPNVGESTRKIAIDQSFHFIVNQIIIHKMDLVCRHRMLHSQQK
;
A
#
# COMPACT_ATOMS: atom_id res chain seq x y z
N MET A 1 3.97 22.85 63.40
CA MET A 1 3.92 21.93 62.24
C MET A 1 2.59 22.11 61.54
N MET A 2 2.61 22.23 60.21
CA MET A 2 1.55 21.93 59.21
C MET A 2 1.70 22.91 58.04
N MET A 3 2.36 22.47 56.97
CA MET A 3 1.80 21.81 55.78
C MET A 3 1.35 22.84 54.74
N LYS A 4 2.29 23.19 53.85
CA LYS A 4 2.02 23.95 52.63
C LYS A 4 1.15 23.08 51.69
N PRO A 5 0.03 23.60 51.17
CA PRO A 5 -0.84 22.84 50.29
C PRO A 5 -0.24 22.76 48.87
N ALA A 6 0.06 21.53 48.46
CA ALA A 6 -0.27 20.90 47.18
C ALA A 6 -0.47 21.78 45.91
N LEU A 7 0.45 22.68 45.57
CA LEU A 7 0.43 23.38 44.26
C LEU A 7 0.90 22.52 43.06
N HIS A 8 1.33 21.28 43.29
CA HIS A 8 1.91 20.42 42.23
C HIS A 8 0.87 19.49 41.57
N SER A 9 -0.32 19.33 42.15
CA SER A 9 -1.32 18.37 41.68
C SER A 9 -2.14 18.90 40.49
N ALA A 10 -2.41 20.20 40.43
CA ALA A 10 -3.19 20.80 39.34
C ALA A 10 -2.44 20.81 37.99
N ALA A 11 -1.11 21.04 38.01
CA ALA A 11 -0.29 20.98 36.79
C ALA A 11 -0.22 19.56 36.20
N LEU A 12 -0.17 18.53 37.05
CA LEU A 12 -0.15 17.12 36.61
C LEU A 12 -1.50 16.69 35.99
N LEU A 13 -2.62 17.20 36.53
CA LEU A 13 -3.96 16.98 35.99
C LEU A 13 -4.19 17.70 34.64
N LEU A 14 -3.61 18.89 34.44
CA LEU A 14 -3.63 19.59 33.16
C LEU A 14 -2.81 18.87 32.08
N LEU A 15 -1.71 18.22 32.43
CA LEU A 15 -0.92 17.37 31.51
C LEU A 15 -1.67 16.11 31.05
N LEU A 16 -2.59 15.57 31.86
CA LEU A 16 -3.44 14.43 31.50
C LEU A 16 -4.63 14.80 30.60
N LEU A 17 -4.95 16.10 30.50
CA LEU A 17 -6.02 16.64 29.65
C LEU A 17 -5.53 17.03 28.25
N LEU A 18 -4.21 17.02 27.99
CA LEU A 18 -3.74 17.01 26.62
C LEU A 18 -4.06 15.63 26.06
N PRO A 19 -4.98 15.49 25.07
CA PRO A 19 -5.00 14.28 24.28
C PRO A 19 -3.60 14.14 23.71
N GLY A 20 -2.84 13.17 24.20
CA GLY A 20 -1.59 12.75 23.62
C GLY A 20 -1.90 12.15 22.26
N THR A 21 -2.23 12.99 21.28
CA THR A 21 -2.27 12.61 19.89
C THR A 21 -0.82 12.46 19.49
N LEU A 22 -0.28 11.25 19.64
CA LEU A 22 0.85 10.82 18.83
C LEU A 22 0.36 10.74 17.38
N THR A 23 0.07 11.90 16.77
CA THR A 23 -0.23 12.01 15.35
C THR A 23 1.11 11.85 14.66
N GLN A 24 1.45 10.61 14.35
CA GLN A 24 2.66 10.31 13.63
C GLN A 24 2.46 10.72 12.17
N ASP A 25 3.44 11.46 11.63
CA ASP A 25 3.33 12.05 10.30
C ASP A 25 3.05 10.97 9.24
N PRO A 26 2.17 11.26 8.26
CA PRO A 26 1.97 10.37 7.14
C PRO A 26 3.28 10.14 6.38
N VAL A 27 3.52 8.90 5.99
CA VAL A 27 4.76 8.51 5.31
C VAL A 27 4.55 8.58 3.80
N PRO A 28 5.38 9.31 3.05
CA PRO A 28 5.28 9.38 1.60
C PRO A 28 5.64 8.03 0.98
N ILE A 29 4.93 7.68 -0.09
CA ILE A 29 5.19 6.49 -0.90
C ILE A 29 5.07 6.83 -2.38
N ASP A 30 5.89 6.15 -3.19
CA ASP A 30 5.72 6.15 -4.63
C ASP A 30 4.90 4.93 -5.06
N VAL A 31 3.87 5.17 -5.86
CA VAL A 31 3.07 4.15 -6.55
C VAL A 31 3.49 4.14 -8.01
N VAL A 32 4.14 3.07 -8.43
CA VAL A 32 4.55 2.84 -9.82
C VAL A 32 3.56 1.90 -10.48
N VAL A 33 2.96 2.33 -11.58
CA VAL A 33 2.10 1.51 -12.42
C VAL A 33 2.88 1.10 -13.66
N GLU A 34 3.14 -0.19 -13.80
CA GLU A 34 3.91 -0.74 -14.90
C GLU A 34 3.07 -1.74 -15.69
N ASN A 35 3.03 -1.57 -17.00
CA ASN A 35 2.41 -2.52 -17.92
C ASN A 35 3.46 -3.08 -18.87
N SER A 36 4.08 -4.20 -18.48
CA SER A 36 5.11 -4.87 -19.27
C SER A 36 4.62 -5.33 -20.65
N LEU A 37 3.30 -5.47 -20.84
CA LEU A 37 2.71 -5.93 -22.09
C LEU A 37 2.60 -4.85 -23.16
N SER A 38 2.65 -3.56 -22.78
CA SER A 38 2.49 -2.46 -23.73
C SER A 38 3.80 -1.79 -24.14
N GLY A 39 4.94 -2.15 -23.53
CA GLY A 39 6.24 -1.51 -23.78
C GLY A 39 6.33 -0.04 -23.38
N ASN A 40 5.31 0.49 -22.70
CA ASN A 40 5.25 1.88 -22.25
C ASN A 40 6.14 2.07 -21.02
N LYS A 41 6.66 3.29 -20.84
CA LYS A 41 7.38 3.64 -19.61
C LYS A 41 6.45 3.52 -18.39
N PRO A 42 6.95 3.02 -17.24
CA PRO A 42 6.19 3.01 -16.00
C PRO A 42 5.73 4.41 -15.62
N LEU A 43 4.54 4.51 -15.03
CA LEU A 43 3.98 5.75 -14.51
C LEU A 43 4.20 5.81 -13.01
N THR A 44 4.84 6.87 -12.52
CA THR A 44 5.09 7.07 -11.09
C THR A 44 4.17 8.15 -10.55
N TYR A 45 3.54 7.84 -9.42
CA TYR A 45 2.68 8.76 -8.67
C TYR A 45 3.16 8.80 -7.22
N THR A 46 3.10 9.96 -6.59
CA THR A 46 3.46 10.10 -5.17
C THR A 46 2.21 10.35 -4.34
N THR A 47 2.09 9.66 -3.22
CA THR A 47 1.04 9.87 -2.22
C THR A 47 1.60 9.59 -0.83
N HIS A 48 0.75 9.46 0.17
CA HIS A 48 1.16 9.12 1.52
C HIS A 48 0.24 8.07 2.16
N VAL A 49 0.80 7.35 3.13
CA VAL A 49 0.11 6.39 3.99
C VAL A 49 0.12 6.93 5.41
N ALA A 50 -1.06 6.97 6.03
CA ALA A 50 -1.17 7.27 7.46
C ALA A 50 -0.40 6.23 8.27
N TYR A 51 0.00 6.56 9.50
CA TYR A 51 0.76 5.61 10.31
C TYR A 51 -0.03 4.30 10.51
N ARG A 52 0.56 3.13 10.16
CA ARG A 52 -0.07 1.79 10.15
C ARG A 52 -1.29 1.68 9.21
N GLY A 53 -1.37 2.59 8.24
CA GLY A 53 -2.41 2.59 7.22
C GLY A 53 -2.22 1.47 6.19
N ILE A 54 -3.30 1.21 5.46
CA ILE A 54 -3.39 0.17 4.44
C ILE A 54 -3.32 0.75 3.03
N LEU A 55 -2.89 -0.05 2.06
CA LEU A 55 -2.67 0.38 0.67
C LEU A 55 -3.92 0.98 0.03
N ILE A 56 -5.10 0.37 0.20
CA ILE A 56 -6.34 0.92 -0.36
C ILE A 56 -6.60 2.36 0.09
N GLY A 57 -6.19 2.74 1.31
CA GLY A 57 -6.28 4.12 1.78
C GLY A 57 -5.37 5.07 0.98
N ALA A 58 -4.16 4.63 0.64
CA ALA A 58 -3.23 5.40 -0.18
C ALA A 58 -3.75 5.53 -1.62
N LEU A 59 -4.26 4.44 -2.20
CA LEU A 59 -4.81 4.45 -3.57
C LEU A 59 -6.05 5.34 -3.68
N LYS A 60 -6.94 5.32 -2.67
CA LYS A 60 -8.10 6.23 -2.60
C LYS A 60 -7.66 7.70 -2.59
N ARG A 61 -6.75 8.07 -1.68
CA ARG A 61 -6.18 9.42 -1.63
C ARG A 61 -5.55 9.83 -2.95
N LEU A 62 -4.77 8.94 -3.58
CA LEU A 62 -4.13 9.22 -4.86
C LEU A 62 -5.17 9.43 -5.98
N MET A 63 -6.22 8.62 -6.02
CA MET A 63 -7.31 8.75 -6.99
C MET A 63 -8.12 10.05 -6.81
N ASP A 64 -8.26 10.52 -5.57
CA ASP A 64 -8.93 11.78 -5.24
C ASP A 64 -8.07 12.99 -5.61
N SER A 65 -6.74 12.91 -5.42
CA SER A 65 -5.82 14.02 -5.68
C SER A 65 -5.28 14.09 -7.12
N ASN A 66 -5.37 13.01 -7.89
CA ASN A 66 -4.78 12.91 -9.22
C ASN A 66 -5.76 12.29 -10.22
N GLU A 67 -6.25 13.12 -11.15
CA GLU A 67 -7.21 12.68 -12.17
C GLU A 67 -6.66 11.61 -13.14
N ASN A 68 -5.33 11.55 -13.29
CA ASN A 68 -4.65 10.58 -14.15
C ASN A 68 -4.39 9.24 -13.46
N PHE A 69 -4.78 9.11 -12.18
CA PHE A 69 -4.76 7.85 -11.47
C PHE A 69 -6.20 7.39 -11.18
N LYS A 70 -6.59 6.25 -11.74
CA LYS A 70 -7.87 5.61 -11.46
C LYS A 70 -7.64 4.15 -11.11
N PHE A 71 -8.36 3.64 -10.12
CA PHE A 71 -8.36 2.21 -9.85
C PHE A 71 -9.76 1.74 -9.48
N THR A 72 -10.01 0.45 -9.68
CA THR A 72 -11.22 -0.21 -9.19
C THR A 72 -10.84 -1.43 -8.38
N TYR A 73 -11.68 -1.78 -7.42
CA TYR A 73 -11.51 -2.97 -6.59
C TYR A 73 -12.84 -3.68 -6.41
N THR A 74 -12.80 -4.91 -5.92
CA THR A 74 -13.98 -5.69 -5.57
C THR A 74 -13.77 -6.26 -4.17
N GLU A 75 -14.81 -6.21 -3.36
CA GLU A 75 -14.82 -6.81 -2.02
C GLU A 75 -15.18 -8.29 -2.15
N ASP A 76 -14.33 -9.17 -1.62
CA ASP A 76 -14.64 -10.58 -1.44
C ASP A 76 -14.98 -10.84 0.04
N PRO A 77 -16.13 -11.47 0.36
CA PRO A 77 -16.48 -11.76 1.74
C PRO A 77 -15.45 -12.61 2.50
N ASN A 78 -14.65 -13.42 1.80
CA ASN A 78 -13.67 -14.32 2.41
C ASN A 78 -12.24 -13.76 2.39
N TYR A 79 -11.94 -12.84 1.47
CA TYR A 79 -10.57 -12.41 1.17
C TYR A 79 -10.36 -10.89 1.24
N GLY A 80 -11.42 -10.10 1.47
CA GLY A 80 -11.36 -8.65 1.51
C GLY A 80 -11.23 -7.99 0.13
N PRO A 81 -10.85 -6.71 0.07
CA PRO A 81 -10.77 -5.95 -1.17
C PRO A 81 -9.59 -6.40 -2.02
N TYR A 82 -9.86 -6.66 -3.29
CA TYR A 82 -8.83 -6.93 -4.27
C TYR A 82 -8.87 -6.00 -5.48
N LEU A 83 -7.69 -5.67 -6.00
CA LEU A 83 -7.55 -4.81 -7.17
C LEU A 83 -8.15 -5.46 -8.42
N LYS A 84 -8.98 -4.70 -9.13
CA LYS A 84 -9.65 -5.15 -10.36
C LYS A 84 -9.06 -4.46 -11.60
N SER A 85 -8.88 -3.15 -11.56
CA SER A 85 -8.26 -2.40 -12.67
C SER A 85 -7.46 -1.20 -12.19
N VAL A 86 -6.50 -0.78 -13.01
CA VAL A 86 -5.73 0.46 -12.84
C VAL A 86 -5.71 1.20 -14.17
N ASN A 87 -5.98 2.50 -14.15
CA ASN A 87 -6.06 3.39 -15.30
C ASN A 87 -6.88 2.80 -16.46
N GLY A 88 -8.04 2.21 -16.12
CA GLY A 88 -8.96 1.59 -17.08
C GLY A 88 -8.59 0.19 -17.55
N LEU A 89 -7.41 -0.33 -17.19
CA LEU A 89 -6.93 -1.65 -17.61
C LEU A 89 -7.17 -2.70 -16.53
N ALA A 90 -8.02 -3.68 -16.84
CA ALA A 90 -8.27 -4.84 -15.97
C ALA A 90 -7.40 -6.05 -16.35
N GLY A 91 -7.23 -6.99 -15.43
CA GLY A 91 -6.76 -8.34 -15.77
C GLY A 91 -7.77 -9.09 -16.64
N SER A 92 -7.31 -10.13 -17.34
CA SER A 92 -8.14 -10.96 -18.22
C SER A 92 -7.77 -12.42 -18.02
N ASP A 93 -8.72 -13.25 -17.60
CA ASP A 93 -8.51 -14.70 -17.50
C ASP A 93 -8.28 -15.33 -18.88
N LYS A 94 -8.98 -14.85 -19.91
CA LYS A 94 -8.84 -15.32 -21.30
C LYS A 94 -7.42 -15.08 -21.82
N ASP A 95 -6.91 -13.88 -21.60
CA ASP A 95 -5.56 -13.48 -22.04
C ASP A 95 -4.49 -13.84 -21.00
N ARG A 96 -4.91 -14.46 -19.89
CA ARG A 96 -4.06 -14.86 -18.76
C ARG A 96 -3.20 -13.70 -18.24
N THR A 97 -3.78 -12.51 -18.16
CA THR A 97 -3.12 -11.30 -17.64
C THR A 97 -3.70 -10.92 -16.29
N TYR A 98 -2.85 -10.45 -15.39
CA TYR A 98 -3.27 -10.03 -14.06
C TYR A 98 -2.35 -8.90 -13.57
N TRP A 99 -2.84 -8.16 -12.57
CA TRP A 99 -2.03 -7.21 -11.83
C TRP A 99 -1.32 -7.94 -10.70
N GLU A 100 -0.05 -7.65 -10.50
CA GLU A 100 0.76 -8.11 -9.38
C GLU A 100 1.20 -6.94 -8.51
N LEU A 101 1.27 -7.17 -7.20
CA LEU A 101 1.82 -6.21 -6.26
C LEU A 101 3.25 -6.58 -5.93
N LEU A 102 4.17 -5.65 -6.17
CA LEU A 102 5.54 -5.73 -5.72
C LEU A 102 5.82 -4.54 -4.80
N VAL A 103 6.77 -4.74 -3.91
CA VAL A 103 7.19 -3.75 -2.93
C VAL A 103 8.69 -3.58 -3.08
N LYS A 104 9.14 -2.33 -3.17
CA LYS A 104 10.56 -2.01 -3.04
C LYS A 104 10.83 -1.54 -1.62
N THR A 105 11.81 -2.17 -1.00
CA THR A 105 12.26 -1.84 0.35
C THR A 105 13.33 -0.73 0.30
N PRO A 106 13.60 -0.02 1.41
CA PRO A 106 14.59 1.06 1.45
C PRO A 106 16.00 0.68 0.97
N ASP A 107 16.42 -0.58 1.17
CA ASP A 107 17.67 -1.16 0.68
C ASP A 107 17.64 -1.49 -0.83
N GLY A 108 16.55 -1.18 -1.52
CA GLY A 108 16.38 -1.33 -2.96
C GLY A 108 15.91 -2.71 -3.41
N LYS A 109 15.74 -3.66 -2.50
CA LYS A 109 15.25 -5.01 -2.81
C LYS A 109 13.78 -4.96 -3.21
N ILE A 110 13.43 -5.71 -4.26
CA ILE A 110 12.05 -5.91 -4.66
C ILE A 110 11.57 -7.22 -4.02
N ILE A 111 10.51 -7.14 -3.24
CA ILE A 111 9.84 -8.28 -2.63
C ILE A 111 8.43 -8.40 -3.18
N ARG A 112 7.97 -9.64 -3.32
CA ARG A 112 6.56 -9.95 -3.58
C ARG A 112 5.90 -10.24 -2.23
N PRO A 113 4.97 -9.39 -1.76
CA PRO A 113 4.26 -9.66 -0.53
C PRO A 113 3.48 -10.99 -0.66
N ASN A 114 3.46 -11.79 0.41
CA ASN A 114 2.66 -13.01 0.47
C ASN A 114 1.18 -12.65 0.69
N VAL A 115 0.56 -12.08 -0.34
CA VAL A 115 -0.80 -11.53 -0.29
C VAL A 115 -1.65 -12.34 -1.28
N GLY A 116 -2.00 -13.55 -0.86
CA GLY A 116 -2.82 -14.49 -1.65
C GLY A 116 -2.00 -15.32 -2.66
N GLU A 117 -1.18 -16.25 -2.17
CA GLU A 117 -0.36 -17.16 -2.99
C GLU A 117 -1.15 -17.95 -4.06
N SER A 118 -2.48 -18.12 -3.90
CA SER A 118 -3.32 -18.91 -4.82
C SER A 118 -4.23 -18.08 -5.75
N THR A 119 -4.43 -16.78 -5.48
CA THR A 119 -5.41 -15.98 -6.23
C THR A 119 -4.70 -15.01 -7.15
N ARG A 120 -5.07 -14.99 -8.44
CA ARG A 120 -4.65 -13.99 -9.44
C ARG A 120 -5.19 -12.56 -9.15
N LYS A 121 -5.25 -12.20 -7.86
CA LYS A 121 -5.90 -11.04 -7.28
C LYS A 121 -4.92 -10.38 -6.31
N ILE A 122 -4.76 -9.07 -6.37
CA ILE A 122 -3.97 -8.32 -5.39
C ILE A 122 -4.88 -7.94 -4.23
N ALA A 123 -4.64 -8.47 -3.03
CA ALA A 123 -5.25 -7.93 -1.82
C ALA A 123 -4.70 -6.52 -1.53
N ILE A 124 -5.58 -5.54 -1.33
CA ILE A 124 -5.20 -4.13 -1.09
C ILE A 124 -5.55 -3.63 0.32
N ASP A 125 -5.99 -4.52 1.20
CA ASP A 125 -6.21 -4.29 2.64
C ASP A 125 -4.95 -4.42 3.49
N GLN A 126 -3.82 -4.70 2.85
CA GLN A 126 -2.58 -5.03 3.55
C GLN A 126 -1.98 -3.80 4.23
N SER A 127 -1.65 -3.97 5.51
CA SER A 127 -0.91 -2.99 6.30
C SER A 127 0.57 -3.08 5.94
N PHE A 128 1.06 -2.11 5.19
CA PHE A 128 2.49 -1.95 4.97
C PHE A 128 3.06 -1.23 6.19
N HIS A 129 3.44 -1.99 7.22
CA HIS A 129 4.41 -1.47 8.20
C HIS A 129 5.61 -0.93 7.41
N PHE A 130 6.10 0.27 7.76
CA PHE A 130 7.02 1.23 7.08
C PHE A 130 8.31 0.73 6.42
N ILE A 131 8.28 -0.47 5.87
CA ILE A 131 9.38 -1.17 5.24
C ILE A 131 9.36 -0.88 3.73
N VAL A 132 8.51 0.03 3.25
CA VAL A 132 8.27 0.27 1.83
C VAL A 132 8.41 1.74 1.50
N ASN A 133 9.26 2.07 0.52
CA ASN A 133 9.33 3.41 -0.05
C ASN A 133 8.55 3.50 -1.37
N GLN A 134 8.37 2.35 -2.04
CA GLN A 134 7.73 2.28 -3.34
C GLN A 134 6.91 0.99 -3.48
N ILE A 135 5.74 1.14 -4.09
CA ILE A 135 4.81 0.08 -4.43
C ILE A 135 4.72 0.01 -5.95
N ILE A 136 4.86 -1.18 -6.52
CA ILE A 136 4.79 -1.39 -7.96
C ILE A 136 3.55 -2.24 -8.24
N ILE A 137 2.61 -1.68 -9.00
CA ILE A 137 1.44 -2.38 -9.53
C ILE A 137 1.79 -2.79 -10.96
N HIS A 138 2.13 -4.08 -11.12
CA HIS A 138 2.75 -4.60 -12.33
C HIS A 138 1.80 -5.51 -13.10
N LYS A 139 1.46 -5.17 -14.35
CA LYS A 139 0.69 -6.04 -15.24
C LYS A 139 1.62 -6.95 -16.02
N MET A 140 1.33 -8.25 -15.98
CA MET A 140 2.07 -9.29 -16.69
C MET A 140 1.15 -10.40 -17.20
N ASP A 141 1.67 -11.22 -18.13
CA ASP A 141 1.06 -12.49 -18.50
C ASP A 141 1.50 -13.63 -17.57
N LEU A 142 0.70 -14.69 -17.50
CA LEU A 142 0.93 -15.83 -16.60
C LEU A 142 2.13 -16.72 -17.01
N VAL A 143 2.61 -16.61 -18.25
CA VAL A 143 3.76 -17.36 -18.76
C VAL A 143 5.06 -16.72 -18.28
N CYS A 144 5.14 -15.40 -18.34
CA CYS A 144 6.22 -14.57 -17.82
C CYS A 144 6.34 -14.72 -16.30
N ARG A 145 5.21 -14.84 -15.59
CA ARG A 145 5.21 -15.17 -14.15
C ARG A 145 6.01 -16.42 -13.83
N HIS A 146 5.73 -17.53 -14.52
CA HIS A 146 6.40 -18.81 -14.26
C HIS A 146 7.91 -18.72 -14.52
N ARG A 147 8.31 -18.02 -15.58
CA ARG A 147 9.72 -17.82 -15.91
C ARG A 147 10.45 -17.01 -14.83
N MET A 148 9.83 -15.94 -14.32
CA MET A 148 10.43 -15.13 -13.24
C MET A 148 10.54 -15.92 -11.93
N LEU A 149 9.56 -16.74 -11.59
CA LEU A 149 9.61 -17.59 -10.39
C LEU A 149 10.79 -18.58 -10.44
N HIS A 150 11.06 -19.19 -11.60
CA HIS A 150 12.22 -20.07 -11.76
C HIS A 150 13.56 -19.34 -11.67
N SER A 151 13.63 -18.06 -12.06
CA SER A 151 14.86 -17.26 -11.98
C SER A 151 15.21 -16.82 -10.56
N GLN A 152 14.24 -16.74 -9.66
CA GLN A 152 14.44 -16.31 -8.26
C GLN A 152 14.76 -17.50 -7.32
N GLN A 153 14.77 -18.73 -7.85
CA GLN A 153 15.09 -19.97 -7.12
C GLN A 153 16.49 -20.53 -7.41
N LYS A 154 17.31 -19.81 -8.18
CA LYS A 154 18.67 -20.20 -8.57
C LYS A 154 19.67 -19.14 -8.10
#